data_AF-A0A4S8LV02-F1
#
_entry.id   AF-A0A4S8LV02-F1
#
_cell.length_a   1.000
_cell.length_b   1.000
_cell.length_c   1.000
_cell.angle_alpha   90.00
_cell.angle_beta   90.00
_cell.angle_gamma   90.00
#
_symmetry.space_group_name_H-M   'P 1'
#
loop_
_entity.id
_entity.type
_entity.pdbx_description
1 polymer ?
#
loop_
_entity_poly.entity_id
_entity_poly.type
_entity_poly.pdbx_seq_one_letter_code
_entity_poly.pdbx_strand_id
1 'polypeptide(L)'
;VTNEITTCRRHLEARHLGAYRQWCKANDVESKLPKDVKARKAQAVANAERQTTVNEHFPIKGPSERVIPYSDQLFKEASEDWLVSTDQPICAFEHPKFRNMIDIASRAPTGV
;
A
#
# COMPACT_ATOMS: atom_id res chain seq x y z
N VAL A 1 22.13 42.45 -5.37
CA VAL A 1 23.44 41.82 -5.11
C VAL A 1 23.56 40.55 -5.93
N THR A 2 24.31 40.59 -7.04
CA THR A 2 24.59 39.38 -7.83
C THR A 2 25.62 38.54 -7.11
N ASN A 3 25.21 37.38 -6.57
CA ASN A 3 26.11 36.47 -5.86
C ASN A 3 27.26 36.02 -6.78
N GLU A 4 28.49 36.45 -6.49
CA GLU A 4 29.71 36.17 -7.28
C GLU A 4 29.92 34.67 -7.54
N ILE A 5 29.51 33.83 -6.58
CA ILE A 5 29.55 32.37 -6.68
C ILE A 5 28.75 31.85 -7.89
N THR A 6 27.62 32.50 -8.21
CA THR A 6 26.81 32.13 -9.37
C THR A 6 27.47 32.53 -10.69
N THR A 7 28.27 33.59 -10.69
CA THR A 7 29.04 34.07 -11.84
C THR A 7 30.23 33.13 -12.14
N CYS A 8 30.98 32.72 -11.11
CA CYS A 8 32.10 31.78 -11.28
C CYS A 8 31.64 30.43 -11.83
N ARG A 9 30.52 29.89 -11.34
CA ARG A 9 29.95 28.64 -11.87
C ARG A 9 29.51 28.76 -13.32
N ARG A 10 28.91 29.89 -13.72
CA ARG A 10 28.56 30.14 -15.13
C ARG A 10 29.78 30.29 -16.01
N HIS A 11 30.85 30.92 -15.53
CA HIS A 11 32.11 31.03 -16.26
C HIS A 11 32.79 29.67 -16.44
N LEU A 12 32.90 28.88 -15.37
CA LEU A 12 33.40 27.49 -15.42
C LEU A 12 32.59 26.64 -16.39
N GLU A 13 31.27 26.77 -16.39
CA GLU A 13 30.39 26.09 -17.33
C GLU A 13 30.61 26.53 -18.79
N ALA A 14 30.91 27.80 -19.04
CA ALA A 14 31.08 28.32 -20.40
C ALA A 14 32.46 27.96 -21.00
N ARG A 15 33.53 28.00 -20.18
CA ARG A 15 34.92 27.89 -20.66
C ARG A 15 35.59 26.55 -20.33
N HIS A 16 35.18 25.89 -19.25
CA HIS A 16 35.91 24.76 -18.67
C HIS A 16 35.03 23.54 -18.36
N LEU A 17 33.86 23.42 -18.99
CA LEU A 17 32.87 22.36 -18.70
C LEU A 17 33.46 20.94 -18.72
N GLY A 18 34.23 20.61 -19.77
CA GLY A 18 34.79 19.28 -19.95
C GLY A 18 35.79 18.90 -18.86
N ALA A 19 36.77 19.77 -18.63
CA ALA A 19 37.78 19.58 -17.58
C ALA A 19 37.16 19.53 -16.18
N TYR A 20 36.18 20.38 -15.91
CA TYR A 20 35.48 20.40 -14.62
C TYR A 20 34.71 19.10 -14.36
N ARG A 21 33.97 18.59 -15.35
CA ARG A 21 33.25 17.30 -15.20
C ARG A 21 34.21 16.12 -15.01
N GLN A 22 35.33 16.11 -15.71
CA GLN A 22 36.37 15.09 -15.52
C GLN A 22 36.96 15.15 -14.11
N TRP A 23 37.26 16.35 -13.62
CA TRP A 23 37.74 16.55 -12.25
C TRP A 23 36.70 16.10 -11.21
N CYS A 24 35.43 16.47 -11.38
CA CYS A 24 34.33 16.00 -10.54
C CYS A 24 34.26 14.47 -10.50
N LYS A 25 34.37 13.79 -11.65
CA LYS A 25 34.37 12.33 -11.73
C LYS A 25 35.59 11.71 -11.05
N ALA A 26 36.77 12.28 -11.24
CA ALA A 26 38.02 11.78 -10.64
C ALA A 26 38.06 11.92 -9.11
N ASN A 27 37.33 12.90 -8.56
CA ASN A 27 37.30 13.18 -7.13
C ASN A 27 36.01 12.72 -6.44
N ASP A 28 35.12 12.01 -7.16
CA ASP A 28 33.79 11.60 -6.66
C ASP A 28 32.94 12.77 -6.11
N VAL A 29 33.04 13.93 -6.77
CA VAL A 29 32.31 15.15 -6.38
C VAL A 29 31.15 15.40 -7.34
N GLU A 30 29.95 15.65 -6.80
CA GLU A 30 28.80 16.04 -7.59
C GLU A 30 28.99 17.42 -8.25
N SER A 31 28.80 17.49 -9.58
CA SER A 31 28.84 18.75 -10.32
C SER A 31 27.70 19.68 -9.90
N LYS A 32 28.07 20.91 -9.52
CA LYS A 32 27.13 21.99 -9.16
C LYS A 32 26.99 23.04 -10.25
N LEU A 33 27.38 22.74 -11.49
CA LEU A 33 27.20 23.65 -12.62
C LEU A 33 25.71 23.82 -12.94
N PRO A 34 25.26 25.03 -13.33
CA PRO A 34 23.85 25.31 -13.61
C PRO A 34 23.16 24.30 -14.56
N LYS A 35 23.81 23.89 -15.66
CA LYS A 35 23.31 22.92 -16.63
C LYS A 35 23.16 21.53 -16.03
N ASP A 36 24.12 21.10 -15.22
CA ASP A 36 24.11 19.77 -14.60
C ASP A 36 23.02 19.69 -13.53
N VAL A 37 22.87 20.74 -12.72
CA VAL A 37 21.78 20.87 -11.75
C VAL A 37 20.42 20.89 -12.46
N LYS A 38 20.29 21.64 -13.57
CA LYS A 38 19.05 21.69 -14.36
C LYS A 38 18.70 20.32 -14.95
N ALA A 39 19.68 19.61 -15.51
CA ALA A 39 19.50 18.28 -16.08
C ALA A 39 19.06 17.27 -15.01
N ARG A 40 19.69 17.27 -13.84
CA ARG A 40 19.31 16.41 -12.72
C ARG A 40 17.89 16.69 -12.23
N LYS A 41 17.50 17.97 -12.11
CA LYS A 41 16.13 18.33 -11.75
C LYS A 41 15.12 17.85 -12.79
N ALA A 42 15.43 17.99 -14.08
CA ALA A 42 14.57 17.48 -15.14
C ALA A 42 14.43 15.95 -15.11
N GLN A 43 15.52 15.23 -14.85
CA GLN A 43 15.49 13.77 -14.67
C GLN A 43 14.70 13.35 -13.43
N ALA A 44 14.84 14.07 -12.32
CA ALA A 44 14.07 13.81 -11.11
C ALA A 44 12.56 14.02 -11.33
N VAL A 45 12.18 15.06 -12.08
CA VAL A 45 10.78 15.28 -12.50
C VAL A 45 10.30 14.15 -13.42
N ALA A 46 11.06 13.80 -14.45
CA ALA A 46 10.71 12.70 -15.36
C ALA A 46 10.61 11.33 -14.64
N ASN A 47 11.41 11.12 -13.59
CA ASN A 47 11.33 9.92 -12.76
C ASN A 47 10.16 9.98 -11.77
N ALA A 48 9.80 11.17 -11.26
CA ALA A 48 8.61 11.34 -10.40
C ALA A 48 7.30 11.19 -11.18
N GLU A 49 7.28 11.56 -12.47
CA GLU A 49 6.16 11.29 -13.39
C GLU A 49 5.96 9.80 -13.64
N ARG A 50 6.98 8.96 -13.40
CA ARG A 50 6.82 7.51 -13.32
C ARG A 50 6.31 7.16 -11.92
N GLN A 51 4.99 7.25 -11.74
CA GLN A 51 4.34 6.77 -10.53
C GLN A 51 4.70 5.29 -10.31
N THR A 52 5.57 5.02 -9.35
CA THR A 52 5.87 3.66 -8.91
C THR A 52 4.69 3.14 -8.10
N THR A 53 4.18 1.95 -8.43
CA THR A 53 3.13 1.31 -7.62
C THR A 53 3.69 1.01 -6.24
N VAL A 54 2.97 1.40 -5.19
CA VAL A 54 3.34 1.15 -3.79
C VAL A 54 3.07 -0.33 -3.43
N ASN A 55 3.63 -1.26 -4.19
CA ASN A 55 3.49 -2.70 -3.96
C ASN A 55 4.79 -3.32 -3.44
N GLU A 56 5.92 -2.62 -3.52
CA GLU A 56 7.24 -3.15 -3.14
C GLU A 56 7.38 -3.40 -1.62
N HIS A 57 6.59 -2.71 -0.80
CA HIS A 57 6.64 -2.79 0.67
C HIS A 57 5.40 -3.43 1.29
N PHE A 58 4.40 -3.79 0.48
CA PHE A 58 3.20 -4.46 0.96
C PHE A 58 3.28 -5.92 0.54
N PRO A 59 3.65 -6.85 1.44
CA PRO A 59 3.56 -8.26 1.10
C PRO A 59 2.11 -8.55 0.71
N ILE A 60 1.93 -9.16 -0.47
CA ILE A 60 0.62 -9.66 -0.90
C ILE A 60 0.20 -10.65 0.18
N LYS A 61 -0.67 -10.21 1.09
CA LYS A 61 -1.27 -11.10 2.08
C LYS A 61 -2.03 -12.14 1.25
N GLY A 62 -1.69 -13.42 1.41
CA GLY A 62 -2.44 -14.51 0.81
C GLY A 62 -3.93 -14.35 1.11
N PRO A 63 -4.83 -14.96 0.34
CA PRO A 63 -6.27 -14.83 0.56
C PRO A 63 -6.55 -15.12 2.03
N SER A 64 -6.88 -14.06 2.78
CA SER A 64 -7.30 -14.20 4.17
C SER A 64 -8.55 -15.07 4.14
N GLU A 65 -8.61 -16.06 5.03
CA GLU A 65 -9.84 -16.82 5.28
C GLU A 65 -10.97 -15.81 5.48
N ARG A 66 -11.83 -15.68 4.45
CA ARG A 66 -12.92 -14.73 4.50
C ARG A 66 -13.97 -15.38 5.37
N VAL A 67 -14.02 -14.98 6.64
CA VAL A 67 -15.17 -15.25 7.49
C VAL A 67 -16.39 -14.78 6.72
N ILE A 68 -17.25 -15.72 6.30
CA ILE A 68 -18.47 -15.38 5.58
C ILE A 68 -19.30 -14.53 6.54
N PRO A 69 -19.63 -13.27 6.19
CA PRO A 69 -20.45 -12.44 7.07
C PRO A 69 -21.77 -13.14 7.35
N TYR A 70 -22.25 -13.01 8.59
CA TYR A 70 -23.60 -13.46 8.94
C TYR A 70 -24.63 -12.84 7.98
N SER A 71 -25.54 -13.68 7.48
CA SER A 71 -26.75 -13.24 6.79
C SER A 71 -27.92 -14.10 7.27
N ASP A 72 -29.11 -13.49 7.39
CA ASP A 72 -30.31 -14.21 7.81
C ASP A 72 -30.67 -15.36 6.87
N GLN A 73 -30.34 -15.22 5.58
CA GLN A 73 -30.56 -16.27 4.59
C GLN A 73 -29.66 -17.48 4.86
N LEU A 74 -28.35 -17.25 5.00
CA LEU A 74 -27.38 -18.33 5.28
C LEU A 74 -27.69 -19.02 6.61
N PHE A 75 -28.12 -18.24 7.61
CA PHE A 75 -28.53 -18.79 8.90
C PHE A 75 -29.77 -19.67 8.79
N LYS A 76 -30.78 -19.25 8.01
CA LYS A 76 -31.98 -20.06 7.76
C LYS A 76 -31.65 -21.36 7.05
N GLU A 77 -30.89 -21.30 5.96
CA GLU A 77 -30.47 -22.48 5.19
C GLU A 77 -29.72 -23.48 6.10
N ALA A 78 -28.72 -23.02 6.85
CA ALA A 78 -27.98 -23.87 7.79
C ALA A 78 -28.87 -24.44 8.92
N SER A 79 -29.86 -23.66 9.38
CA SER A 79 -30.79 -24.10 10.43
C SER A 79 -31.78 -25.14 9.92
N GLU A 80 -32.26 -25.00 8.68
CA GLU A 80 -33.13 -25.99 8.02
C GLU A 80 -32.39 -27.30 7.80
N ASP A 81 -31.17 -27.25 7.28
CA ASP A 81 -30.30 -28.42 7.09
C ASP A 81 -30.03 -29.14 8.42
N TRP A 82 -29.75 -28.38 9.48
CA TRP A 82 -29.58 -28.93 10.82
C TRP A 82 -30.86 -29.60 11.33
N LEU A 83 -32.01 -28.97 11.14
CA LEU A 83 -33.31 -29.50 11.57
C LEU A 83 -33.62 -30.85 10.90
N VAL A 84 -33.42 -30.93 9.58
CA VAL A 84 -33.66 -32.14 8.78
C VAL A 84 -32.65 -33.25 9.11
N SER A 85 -31.36 -32.92 9.22
CA SER A 85 -30.31 -33.92 9.48
C SER A 85 -30.38 -34.51 10.89
N THR A 86 -30.95 -33.80 11.85
CA THR A 86 -31.06 -34.24 13.26
C THR A 86 -32.48 -34.59 13.69
N ASP A 87 -33.42 -34.64 12.73
CA ASP A 87 -34.84 -34.97 12.92
C ASP A 87 -35.48 -34.18 14.08
N GLN A 88 -35.18 -32.88 14.15
CA GLN A 88 -35.67 -32.02 15.21
C GLN A 88 -37.04 -31.45 14.87
N PRO A 89 -37.94 -31.28 15.86
CA PRO A 89 -39.19 -30.59 15.63
C PRO A 89 -38.96 -29.10 15.39
N ILE A 90 -39.83 -28.46 14.60
CA ILE A 90 -39.76 -27.02 14.29
C ILE A 90 -39.71 -26.15 15.57
N CYS A 91 -40.31 -26.62 16.67
CA CYS A 91 -40.28 -25.92 17.96
C CYS A 91 -38.89 -25.89 18.62
N ALA A 92 -37.89 -26.62 18.10
CA ALA A 92 -36.51 -26.55 18.58
C ALA A 92 -35.93 -25.12 18.51
N PHE A 93 -36.35 -24.32 17.52
CA PHE A 93 -35.96 -22.91 17.40
C PHE A 93 -36.52 -22.01 18.51
N GLU A 94 -37.59 -22.45 19.17
CA GLU A 94 -38.18 -21.72 20.30
C GLU A 94 -37.54 -22.07 21.63
N HIS A 95 -36.76 -23.15 21.67
CA HIS A 95 -36.17 -23.66 22.89
C HIS A 95 -35.20 -22.64 23.51
N PRO A 96 -35.35 -22.28 24.80
CA PRO A 96 -34.53 -21.23 25.43
C PRO A 96 -33.02 -21.46 25.33
N LYS A 97 -32.57 -22.72 25.42
CA LYS A 97 -31.14 -23.06 25.28
C LYS A 97 -30.62 -22.85 23.86
N PHE A 98 -31.44 -23.13 22.84
CA PHE A 98 -31.07 -22.89 21.45
C PHE A 98 -30.90 -21.38 21.20
N ARG A 99 -31.89 -20.58 21.63
CA ARG A 99 -31.80 -19.11 21.55
C ARG A 99 -30.59 -18.52 22.27
N ASN A 100 -30.27 -19.04 23.46
CA ASN A 100 -29.10 -18.61 24.21
C ASN A 100 -27.78 -18.93 23.48
N MET A 101 -27.68 -20.10 22.85
CA MET A 101 -26.51 -20.47 22.04
C MET A 101 -26.30 -19.51 20.86
N ILE A 102 -27.38 -19.15 20.15
CA ILE A 102 -27.32 -18.19 19.04
C ILE A 102 -26.95 -16.78 19.51
N ASP A 103 -27.50 -16.31 20.64
CA ASP A 103 -27.16 -15.01 21.22
C ASP A 103 -25.66 -14.94 21.59
N ILE A 104 -25.10 -16.00 22.18
CA ILE A 104 -23.65 -16.09 22.47
C ILE A 104 -22.83 -16.04 21.18
N ALA A 105 -23.20 -16.83 20.16
CA ALA A 105 -22.52 -16.87 18.87
C ALA A 105 -22.55 -15.52 18.14
N SER A 106 -23.68 -14.81 18.15
CA SER A 106 -23.85 -13.52 17.48
C SER A 106 -22.99 -12.39 18.06
N ARG A 107 -22.52 -12.54 19.31
CA ARG A 107 -21.67 -11.56 20.00
C ARG A 107 -20.19 -11.79 19.74
N ALA A 108 -19.82 -12.83 18.99
CA ALA A 108 -18.43 -13.15 18.69
C ALA A 108 -17.81 -12.08 17.74
N PRO A 109 -16.69 -11.44 18.10
CA PRO A 109 -16.14 -10.29 17.37
C PRO A 109 -15.56 -10.62 15.99
N THR A 110 -15.26 -11.89 15.72
CA THR A 110 -14.61 -12.34 14.48
C THR A 110 -15.36 -13.47 13.79
N GLY A 111 -16.67 -13.61 14.06
CA GLY A 111 -17.42 -14.83 13.73
C GLY A 111 -17.18 -15.95 14.73
N VAL A 112 -17.90 -17.06 14.56
CA VAL A 112 -17.72 -18.32 15.32
C VAL A 112 -16.73 -19.21 14.58
#